data_AF-A0A8J5YZK3-F1
#
_entry.id   AF-A0A8J5YZK3-F1
#
_cell.length_a   1.000
_cell.length_b   1.000
_cell.length_c   1.000
_cell.angle_alpha   90.00
_cell.angle_beta   90.00
_cell.angle_gamma   90.00
#
_symmetry.space_group_name_H-M   'P 1'
#
loop_
_entity.id
_entity.type
_entity.pdbx_description
1 polymer ?
#
loop_
_entity_poly.entity_id
_entity_poly.type
_entity_poly.pdbx_seq_one_letter_code
_entity_poly.pdbx_strand_id
1 'polypeptide(L)' 'MQTIHGQVISEIIESCRAHGFTDVILVHEHRGIPDGFIISHLPFGPTAYFGLLNVASI' A
#
# COMPACT_ATOMS: atom_id res chain seq x y z
N MET A 1 -2.06 -2.06 -14.93
CA MET A 1 -1.10 -2.64 -13.97
C MET A 1 -0.56 -1.49 -13.15
N GLN A 2 -0.91 -1.38 -11.87
CA GLN A 2 -0.40 -0.30 -11.02
C GLN A 2 1.12 -0.46 -10.88
N THR A 3 1.86 0.61 -11.12
CA THR A 3 3.32 0.65 -11.00
C THR A 3 3.71 1.78 -10.05
N ILE A 4 4.70 1.54 -9.21
CA ILE A 4 5.30 2.55 -8.32
C ILE A 4 6.74 2.70 -8.75
N HIS A 5 7.11 3.87 -9.27
CA HIS A 5 8.47 4.15 -9.77
C HIS A 5 9.01 3.10 -10.77
N GLY A 6 8.14 2.57 -11.64
CA GLY A 6 8.50 1.58 -12.66
C GLY A 6 8.51 0.13 -12.19
N GLN A 7 8.32 -0.15 -10.90
CA GLN A 7 8.15 -1.51 -10.40
C GLN A 7 6.68 -1.91 -10.41
N VAL A 8 6.43 -3.17 -10.74
CA VAL A 8 5.10 -3.75 -10.62
C VAL A 8 4.82 -4.03 -9.14
N ILE A 9 3.63 -3.71 -8.66
CA ILE A 9 3.22 -3.99 -7.25
C ILE A 9 3.55 -5.42 -6.83
N SER A 10 3.34 -6.42 -7.69
CA SER A 10 3.66 -7.82 -7.38
C SER A 10 5.13 -8.06 -7.06
N GLU A 11 6.05 -7.37 -7.73
CA GLU A 11 7.50 -7.49 -7.47
C GLU A 11 7.87 -6.94 -6.09
N ILE A 12 7.23 -5.82 -5.70
CA ILE A 12 7.39 -5.22 -4.37
C ILE A 12 6.88 -6.20 -3.30
N ILE A 13 5.69 -6.78 -3.49
CA ILE A 13 5.12 -7.75 -2.55
C ILE A 13 6.01 -8.98 -2.40
N GLU A 14 6.51 -9.55 -3.50
CA GLU A 14 7.40 -10.71 -3.44
C GLU A 14 8.73 -10.38 -2.74
N SER A 15 9.29 -9.18 -2.97
CA SER A 15 10.46 -8.70 -2.24
C SER A 15 10.18 -8.58 -0.73
N CYS A 16 9.02 -8.01 -0.34
CA CYS A 16 8.63 -7.90 1.06
C CYS A 16 8.50 -9.28 1.74
N ARG A 17 7.93 -10.26 1.04
CA ARG A 17 7.82 -11.64 1.56
C ARG A 17 9.19 -12.29 1.73
N ALA A 18 10.08 -12.13 0.74
CA ALA A 18 11.44 -12.69 0.77
C ALA A 18 12.29 -12.14 1.94
N HIS A 19 12.02 -10.91 2.37
CA HIS A 19 12.74 -10.26 3.48
C HIS A 19 12.01 -10.34 4.83
N GLY A 20 10.88 -11.05 4.92
CA GLY A 20 10.16 -11.26 6.18
C GLY A 20 9.39 -10.05 6.71
N PHE A 21 9.00 -9.11 5.83
CA PHE A 21 8.05 -8.07 6.21
C PHE A 21 6.68 -8.68 6.53
N THR A 22 6.02 -8.16 7.56
CA THR A 22 4.72 -8.67 8.02
C THR A 22 3.55 -7.95 7.39
N ASP A 23 3.73 -6.69 6.97
CA ASP A 23 2.65 -5.83 6.50
C ASP A 23 3.17 -4.91 5.39
N VAL A 24 2.34 -4.70 4.36
CA VAL A 24 2.57 -3.72 3.30
C VAL A 24 1.42 -2.72 3.31
N ILE A 25 1.75 -1.44 3.27
CA ILE A 25 0.79 -0.34 3.19
C ILE A 25 1.04 0.42 1.88
N LEU A 26 0.06 0.41 0.99
CA LEU A 26 0.06 1.25 -0.21
C LEU A 26 -0.83 2.46 0.04
N VAL A 27 -0.27 3.67 -0.06
CA VAL A 27 -1.00 4.93 0.10
C VAL A 27 -1.37 5.47 -1.27
N HIS A 28 -2.64 5.82 -1.44
CA HIS A 28 -3.13 6.60 -2.57
C HIS A 28 -3.31 8.05 -2.14
N GLU A 29 -2.91 8.98 -3.01
CA GLU A 29 -2.94 10.40 -2.74
C GLU A 29 -3.45 11.17 -3.96
N HIS A 30 -4.10 12.29 -3.67
CA HIS A 30 -4.51 13.26 -4.66
C HIS A 30 -4.04 14.66 -4.26
N ARG A 31 -3.14 15.24 -5.07
CA ARG A 31 -2.61 16.62 -4.91
C ARG A 31 -1.92 16.86 -3.56
N GLY A 32 -1.15 15.89 -3.09
CA GLY A 32 -0.44 15.91 -1.82
C GLY A 32 -1.30 15.54 -0.62
N ILE A 33 -2.56 15.14 -0.82
CA ILE A 33 -3.48 14.76 0.25
C ILE A 33 -3.83 13.27 0.10
N PRO A 34 -3.51 12.42 1.09
CA PRO A 34 -3.93 11.03 1.10
C PRO A 34 -5.45 10.91 1.03
N ASP A 35 -5.96 10.05 0.16
CA ASP A 35 -7.39 9.77 0.00
C ASP A 35 -7.73 8.29 0.21
N GLY A 36 -6.71 7.43 0.35
CA GLY A 36 -6.91 6.01 0.65
C GLY A 36 -5.63 5.28 0.99
N PHE A 37 -5.77 4.10 1.59
CA PHE A 37 -4.68 3.14 1.69
C PHE A 37 -5.17 1.69 1.66
N ILE A 38 -4.27 0.82 1.21
CA ILE A 38 -4.46 -0.63 1.16
C ILE A 38 -3.44 -1.24 2.11
N ILE A 39 -3.91 -2.03 3.08
CA ILE A 39 -3.05 -2.76 4.02
C ILE A 39 -3.17 -4.25 3.71
N SER A 40 -2.05 -4.90 3.43
CA SER A 40 -1.98 -6.36 3.25
C SER A 40 -1.06 -6.96 4.30
N HIS A 41 -1.61 -7.87 5.11
CA HIS A 41 -0.80 -8.68 6.02
C HIS A 41 -0.18 -9.85 5.25
N LEU A 42 1.14 -10.00 5.36
CA LEU A 42 1.92 -11.01 4.65
C LEU A 42 2.19 -12.23 5.57
N PRO A 43 2.48 -13.42 5.00
CA PRO A 43 2.58 -13.73 3.58
C PRO A 43 1.25 -14.10 2.91
N PHE A 44 0.19 -14.37 3.69
CA PHE A 44 -1.13 -14.80 3.20
C PHE A 44 -2.27 -14.26 4.08
N GLY A 45 -2.04 -13.15 4.76
CA GLY A 45 -3.03 -12.51 5.62
C GLY A 45 -4.06 -11.68 4.83
N PRO A 46 -5.04 -11.10 5.52
CA PRO A 46 -6.09 -10.32 4.88
C PRO A 46 -5.53 -9.06 4.22
N THR A 47 -6.29 -8.57 3.24
CA THR A 47 -6.09 -7.24 2.67
C THR A 47 -7.30 -6.36 3.00
N ALA A 48 -7.04 -5.19 3.56
CA ALA A 48 -8.03 -4.20 3.92
C ALA A 48 -7.87 -2.94 3.06
N TYR A 49 -8.99 -2.40 2.59
CA TYR A 49 -9.05 -1.22 1.74
C TYR A 49 -9.77 -0.11 2.50
N PHE A 50 -9.15 1.07 2.55
CA PHE A 50 -9.68 2.22 3.26
C PHE A 50 -9.78 3.41 2.32
N GLY A 51 -10.94 4.07 2.33
CA GLY A 51 -11.09 5.43 1.84
C GLY A 51 -10.93 6.41 2.99
N LEU A 52 -10.18 7.48 2.77
CA LEU A 52 -9.95 8.51 3.77
C LEU A 52 -10.79 9.75 3.47
N LEU A 53 -11.43 10.25 4.52
CA LEU A 53 -12.28 11.43 4.48
C LEU A 53 -11.82 12.40 5.57
N ASN A 54 -11.88 13.69 5.27
CA ASN A 54 -11.50 14.77 6.20
C ASN A 54 -10.08 14.60 6.75
N VAL A 55 -9.13 14.24 5.88
CA VAL A 55 -7.71 14.14 6.26
C VAL A 55 -7.19 15.52 6.63
N ALA A 56 -6.69 15.65 7.85
CA ALA A 56 -6.05 16.87 8.33
C ALA A 56 -4.55 16.81 8.02
N SER A 57 -4.09 17.69 7.13
CA SER A 57 -2.66 17.93 6.93
C SER A 57 -2.21 19.08 7.84
N ILE A 58 -1.19 18.84 8.65
CA ILE A 58 -0.54 19.83 9.52
C ILE A 58 0.74 20.33 8.85
#